data_AF-C7QJV7-F1
#
_entry.id   AF-C7QJV7-F1
#
_cell.length_a   1.000
_cell.length_b   1.000
_cell.length_c   1.000
_cell.angle_alpha   90.00
_cell.angle_beta   90.00
_cell.angle_gamma   90.00
#
_symmetry.space_group_name_H-M   'P 1'
#
loop_
_entity.id
_entity.type
_entity.pdbx_description
1 polymer ?
#
loop_
_entity_poly.entity_id
_entity_poly.type
_entity_poly.pdbx_seq_one_letter_code
_entity_poly.pdbx_strand_id
1 'polypeptide(L)'
;MMSKPDMSGMAWLRRLFVGAGLAMIGFALFGGGAPSLGTSPYLTFVVKVTLGVLLLVLPLTLAVGWLIGRTVPVVARPVVQGACIATALIVAIALPSLLGYGRDAAMPSALPRDYATGLWTVLAVVWAAAIVLIVVRIVRRRNPS
;
A
#
# COMPACT_ATOMS: atom_id res chain seq x y z
N MET A 1 -24.01 28.43 -12.91
CA MET A 1 -24.48 27.42 -11.93
C MET A 1 -23.53 26.23 -12.00
N MET A 2 -22.58 26.16 -11.07
CA MET A 2 -21.56 25.10 -11.03
C MET A 2 -22.20 23.88 -10.36
N SER A 3 -22.41 22.79 -11.11
CA SER A 3 -22.96 21.55 -10.55
C SER A 3 -22.06 21.10 -9.40
N LYS A 4 -22.64 20.98 -8.21
CA LYS A 4 -21.95 20.49 -7.01
C LYS A 4 -21.52 19.06 -7.34
N PRO A 5 -20.23 18.69 -7.22
CA PRO A 5 -19.80 17.34 -7.57
C PRO A 5 -20.63 16.33 -6.78
N ASP A 6 -21.20 15.35 -7.49
CA ASP A 6 -22.16 14.38 -6.98
C ASP A 6 -21.50 13.51 -5.90
N MET A 7 -21.44 14.03 -4.67
CA MET A 7 -20.81 13.33 -3.54
C MET A 7 -21.54 12.03 -3.20
N SER A 8 -22.78 11.86 -3.67
CA SER A 8 -23.55 10.63 -3.60
C SER A 8 -22.86 9.49 -4.36
N GLY A 9 -22.30 9.76 -5.55
CA GLY A 9 -21.62 8.77 -6.37
C GLY A 9 -20.35 8.23 -5.70
N MET A 10 -19.54 9.12 -5.11
CA MET A 10 -18.32 8.73 -4.39
C MET A 10 -18.63 7.94 -3.10
N ALA A 11 -19.69 8.33 -2.38
CA ALA A 11 -20.15 7.61 -1.20
C ALA A 11 -20.73 6.23 -1.57
N TRP A 12 -21.40 6.12 -2.71
CA TRP A 12 -21.97 4.88 -3.22
C TRP A 12 -20.89 3.93 -3.73
N LEU A 13 -19.90 4.45 -4.45
CA LEU A 13 -18.72 3.71 -4.87
C LEU A 13 -17.93 3.18 -3.67
N ARG A 14 -17.77 4.00 -2.61
CA ARG A 14 -17.15 3.56 -1.36
C ARG A 14 -17.95 2.43 -0.70
N ARG A 15 -19.28 2.54 -0.67
CA ARG A 15 -20.16 1.49 -0.12
C ARG A 15 -20.09 0.21 -0.94
N LEU A 16 -19.98 0.30 -2.26
CA LEU A 16 -19.76 -0.85 -3.13
C LEU A 16 -18.43 -1.53 -2.84
N PHE A 17 -17.32 -0.78 -2.73
CA PHE A 17 -16.02 -1.37 -2.41
C PHE A 17 -16.00 -2.02 -1.02
N VAL A 18 -16.64 -1.38 -0.03
CA VAL A 18 -16.80 -1.96 1.31
C VAL A 18 -17.66 -3.21 1.25
N GLY A 19 -18.78 -3.18 0.52
CA GLY A 19 -19.68 -4.32 0.35
C GLY A 19 -19.02 -5.49 -0.39
N ALA A 20 -18.28 -5.22 -1.45
CA ALA A 20 -17.52 -6.22 -2.21
C ALA A 20 -16.40 -6.83 -1.34
N GLY A 21 -15.70 -6.02 -0.55
CA GLY A 21 -14.72 -6.50 0.42
C GLY A 21 -15.35 -7.38 1.49
N LEU A 22 -16.50 -6.98 2.04
CA LEU A 22 -17.23 -7.76 3.03
C LEU A 22 -17.78 -9.07 2.44
N ALA A 23 -18.25 -9.03 1.20
CA ALA A 23 -18.73 -10.20 0.48
C ALA A 23 -17.59 -11.18 0.14
N MET A 24 -16.39 -10.69 -0.20
CA MET A 24 -15.21 -11.53 -0.36
C MET A 24 -14.79 -12.18 0.96
N ILE A 25 -14.82 -11.43 2.06
CA ILE A 25 -14.54 -11.96 3.41
C ILE A 25 -15.58 -13.02 3.78
N GLY A 26 -16.86 -12.75 3.54
CA GLY A 26 -17.94 -13.70 3.76
C GLY A 26 -17.78 -14.97 2.91
N PHE A 27 -17.49 -14.83 1.62
CA PHE A 27 -17.25 -15.96 0.72
C PHE A 27 -16.04 -16.81 1.15
N ALA A 28 -14.97 -16.17 1.64
CA ALA A 28 -13.81 -16.87 2.19
C ALA A 28 -14.12 -17.60 3.51
N LEU A 29 -14.95 -17.02 4.38
CA LEU A 29 -15.36 -17.61 5.66
C LEU A 29 -16.36 -18.74 5.50
N PHE A 30 -17.32 -18.60 4.57
CA PHE A 30 -18.42 -19.55 4.38
C PHE A 30 -18.15 -20.60 3.31
N GLY A 31 -16.96 -20.59 2.70
CA GLY A 31 -16.45 -21.70 1.90
C GLY A 31 -17.28 -21.93 0.63
N GLY A 32 -16.82 -21.36 -0.48
CA GLY A 32 -17.30 -21.76 -1.80
C GLY A 32 -16.98 -23.23 -2.08
N GLY A 33 -17.87 -24.15 -1.65
CA GLY A 33 -18.11 -25.48 -2.20
C GLY A 33 -16.90 -26.34 -2.55
N ALA A 34 -15.78 -26.25 -1.81
CA ALA A 34 -14.65 -27.12 -2.06
C ALA A 34 -15.00 -28.53 -1.56
N PRO A 35 -14.78 -29.59 -2.37
CA PRO A 35 -14.89 -30.97 -1.89
C PRO A 35 -13.94 -31.14 -0.69
N SER A 36 -14.25 -32.07 0.21
CA SER A 36 -13.55 -32.31 1.48
C SER A 36 -12.05 -32.55 1.31
N LEU A 37 -11.30 -31.48 1.13
CA LEU A 37 -9.85 -31.42 1.12
C LEU A 37 -9.44 -31.18 2.57
N GLY A 38 -8.66 -32.09 3.13
CA GLY A 38 -8.24 -32.08 4.53
C GLY A 38 -7.95 -30.67 5.05
N THR A 39 -8.72 -30.24 6.03
CA THR A 39 -8.91 -28.86 6.54
C THR A 39 -7.66 -28.19 7.14
N SER A 40 -6.48 -28.82 7.07
CA SER A 40 -5.34 -28.45 7.91
C SER A 40 -4.41 -27.35 7.33
N PRO A 41 -3.93 -27.39 6.07
CA PRO A 41 -2.90 -26.44 5.63
C PRO A 41 -3.44 -25.08 5.16
N TYR A 42 -4.49 -25.08 4.34
CA TYR A 42 -5.04 -23.85 3.75
C TYR A 42 -5.72 -22.95 4.78
N LEU A 43 -6.48 -23.53 5.71
CA LEU A 43 -7.12 -22.78 6.79
C LEU A 43 -6.06 -22.15 7.71
N THR A 44 -5.01 -22.91 8.04
CA THR A 44 -3.87 -22.42 8.82
C THR A 44 -3.14 -21.29 8.10
N PHE A 45 -2.94 -21.39 6.78
CA PHE A 45 -2.36 -20.32 5.98
C PHE A 45 -3.21 -19.05 6.02
N VAL A 46 -4.52 -19.17 5.75
CA VAL A 46 -5.45 -18.02 5.78
C VAL A 46 -5.46 -17.37 7.15
N VAL A 47 -5.61 -18.14 8.22
CA VAL A 47 -5.60 -17.62 9.60
C VAL A 47 -4.28 -16.91 9.92
N LYS A 48 -3.13 -17.50 9.56
CA LYS A 48 -1.81 -16.87 9.79
C LYS A 48 -1.65 -15.57 9.03
N VAL A 49 -2.05 -15.52 7.76
CA VAL A 49 -1.99 -14.30 6.94
C VAL A 49 -2.94 -13.24 7.49
N THR A 50 -4.17 -13.61 7.81
CA THR A 50 -5.18 -12.70 8.37
C THR A 50 -4.72 -12.12 9.71
N LEU A 51 -4.22 -12.95 10.62
CA LEU A 51 -3.66 -12.49 11.90
C LEU A 51 -2.43 -11.61 11.68
N GLY A 52 -1.55 -11.95 10.74
CA GLY A 52 -0.40 -11.11 10.39
C GLY A 52 -0.82 -9.72 9.90
N VAL A 53 -1.83 -9.65 9.03
CA VAL A 53 -2.38 -8.37 8.54
C VAL A 53 -3.02 -7.57 9.69
N LEU A 54 -3.83 -8.21 10.53
CA LEU A 54 -4.51 -7.57 11.66
C LEU A 54 -3.55 -7.09 12.75
N LEU A 55 -2.54 -7.90 13.09
CA LEU A 55 -1.61 -7.61 14.18
C LEU A 55 -0.43 -6.75 13.76
N LEU A 56 -0.05 -6.74 12.48
CA LEU A 56 1.12 -6.01 12.01
C LEU A 56 0.74 -4.84 11.10
N VAL A 57 0.00 -5.10 10.03
CA VAL A 57 -0.28 -4.09 8.99
C VAL A 57 -1.23 -3.03 9.52
N LEU A 58 -2.27 -3.43 10.25
CA LEU A 58 -3.25 -2.50 10.80
C LEU A 58 -2.66 -1.51 11.83
N PRO A 59 -1.94 -1.94 12.88
CA PRO A 59 -1.33 -0.98 13.80
C PRO A 59 -0.23 -0.14 13.13
N LEU A 60 0.56 -0.71 12.22
CA LEU A 60 1.59 0.03 11.50
C LEU A 60 0.98 1.15 10.64
N THR A 61 -0.06 0.84 9.88
CA THR A 61 -0.75 1.84 9.03
C THR A 61 -1.41 2.93 9.87
N LEU A 62 -2.02 2.58 11.01
CA LEU A 62 -2.57 3.55 11.96
C LEU A 62 -1.47 4.43 12.57
N ALA A 63 -0.33 3.85 12.97
CA ALA A 63 0.80 4.58 13.52
C ALA A 63 1.40 5.57 12.50
N VAL A 64 1.56 5.13 11.24
CA VAL A 64 2.03 5.99 10.14
C VAL A 64 1.02 7.10 9.85
N GLY A 65 -0.27 6.78 9.78
CA GLY A 65 -1.33 7.76 9.58
C GLY A 65 -1.37 8.81 10.71
N TRP A 66 -1.23 8.36 11.97
CA TRP A 66 -1.15 9.21 13.14
C TRP A 66 0.09 10.12 13.09
N LEU A 67 1.25 9.56 12.75
CA LEU A 67 2.51 10.31 12.65
C LEU A 67 2.44 11.37 11.55
N ILE A 68 1.91 11.05 10.38
CA ILE A 68 1.68 12.00 9.29
C ILE A 68 0.70 13.09 9.75
N GLY A 69 -0.38 12.72 10.44
CA GLY A 69 -1.34 13.68 10.99
C GLY A 69 -0.70 14.67 11.97
N ARG A 70 0.27 14.20 12.77
CA ARG A 70 0.97 15.02 13.77
C ARG A 70 2.09 15.89 13.18
N THR A 71 2.81 15.40 12.18
CA THR A 71 4.04 16.04 11.67
C THR A 71 3.82 16.84 10.38
N VAL A 72 2.84 16.47 9.55
CA VAL A 72 2.69 17.04 8.21
C VAL A 72 1.52 18.04 8.16
N PRO A 73 1.75 19.26 7.63
CA PRO A 73 0.69 20.25 7.45
C PRO A 73 -0.38 19.76 6.47
N VAL A 74 -1.63 20.17 6.69
CA VAL A 74 -2.83 19.66 5.99
C VAL A 74 -2.70 19.66 4.47
N VAL A 75 -2.01 20.67 3.90
CA VAL A 75 -1.79 20.81 2.45
C VAL A 75 -0.89 19.71 1.87
N ALA A 76 0.05 19.20 2.65
CA ALA A 76 1.04 18.20 2.22
C ALA A 76 0.60 16.76 2.52
N ARG A 77 -0.33 16.55 3.48
CA ARG A 77 -0.83 15.22 3.90
C ARG A 77 -1.17 14.26 2.74
N PRO A 78 -1.99 14.64 1.74
CA PRO A 78 -2.36 13.70 0.67
C PRO A 78 -1.17 13.31 -0.21
N VAL A 79 -0.17 14.19 -0.39
CA VAL A 79 1.03 13.87 -1.17
C VAL A 79 1.92 12.89 -0.39
N VAL A 80 2.11 13.15 0.90
CA VAL A 80 2.93 12.28 1.78
C VAL A 80 2.29 10.90 1.92
N GLN A 81 0.97 10.82 2.07
CA GLN A 81 0.26 9.53 2.08
C GLN A 81 0.48 8.74 0.78
N GLY A 82 0.38 9.41 -0.38
CA GLY A 82 0.68 8.79 -1.67
C GLY A 82 2.12 8.28 -1.77
N ALA A 83 3.10 9.08 -1.33
CA ALA A 83 4.51 8.70 -1.31
C ALA A 83 4.77 7.50 -0.38
N CYS A 84 4.13 7.45 0.79
CA CYS A 84 4.20 6.31 1.71
C CYS A 84 3.63 5.03 1.09
N ILE A 85 2.48 5.10 0.40
CA ILE A 85 1.88 3.96 -0.29
C ILE A 85 2.81 3.45 -1.41
N ALA A 86 3.32 4.36 -2.25
CA ALA A 86 4.24 4.00 -3.32
C ALA A 86 5.52 3.35 -2.75
N THR A 87 6.08 3.91 -1.68
CA THR A 87 7.23 3.34 -0.96
C THR A 87 6.93 1.93 -0.46
N ALA A 88 5.78 1.71 0.19
CA ALA A 88 5.39 0.41 0.71
C ALA A 88 5.26 -0.64 -0.40
N LEU A 89 4.66 -0.28 -1.56
CA LEU A 89 4.55 -1.17 -2.71
C LEU A 89 5.91 -1.53 -3.31
N ILE A 90 6.77 -0.53 -3.51
CA ILE A 90 8.12 -0.72 -4.06
C ILE A 90 8.93 -1.64 -3.13
N VAL A 91 8.89 -1.40 -1.82
CA VAL A 91 9.57 -2.24 -0.84
C VAL A 91 8.98 -3.66 -0.86
N ALA A 92 7.66 -3.83 -0.87
CA ALA A 92 7.03 -5.15 -0.91
C ALA A 92 7.44 -5.97 -2.14
N ILE A 93 7.57 -5.33 -3.31
CA ILE A 93 8.01 -5.96 -4.55
C ILE A 93 9.53 -6.25 -4.53
N ALA A 94 10.33 -5.34 -3.96
CA ALA A 94 11.79 -5.48 -3.91
C ALA A 94 12.29 -6.39 -2.79
N LEU A 95 11.49 -6.63 -1.75
CA LEU A 95 11.87 -7.38 -0.55
C LEU A 95 12.37 -8.80 -0.84
N PRO A 96 11.71 -9.63 -1.69
CA PRO A 96 12.17 -10.97 -1.98
C PRO A 96 13.57 -10.98 -2.61
N SER A 97 13.81 -10.04 -3.53
CA SER A 97 15.10 -9.86 -4.21
C SER A 97 16.21 -9.44 -3.24
N LEU A 98 15.90 -8.60 -2.26
CA LEU A 98 16.83 -8.20 -1.20
C LEU A 98 17.14 -9.33 -0.21
N LEU A 99 16.14 -10.15 0.11
CA LEU A 99 16.30 -11.33 0.96
C LEU A 99 17.01 -12.49 0.25
N GLY A 100 17.37 -12.33 -1.03
CA GLY A 100 18.08 -13.34 -1.82
C GLY A 100 17.20 -14.52 -2.23
N TYR A 101 15.87 -14.42 -2.11
CA TYR A 101 14.97 -15.43 -2.65
C TYR A 101 15.12 -15.46 -4.17
N GLY A 102 15.46 -16.64 -4.72
CA GLY A 102 15.77 -16.82 -6.15
C GLY A 102 17.26 -16.74 -6.50
N ARG A 103 18.15 -16.62 -5.51
CA ARG A 103 19.60 -16.67 -5.71
C ARG A 103 20.05 -18.12 -5.90
N ASP A 104 20.32 -18.51 -7.14
CA ASP A 104 20.86 -19.81 -7.49
C ASP A 104 22.39 -19.76 -7.52
N ALA A 105 23.05 -20.61 -6.73
CA ALA A 105 24.51 -20.70 -6.67
C ALA A 105 25.12 -21.18 -8.01
N ALA A 106 24.33 -21.83 -8.87
CA ALA A 106 24.75 -22.29 -10.19
C ALA A 106 24.76 -21.18 -11.27
N MET A 107 24.18 -20.01 -11.00
CA MET A 107 24.13 -18.88 -11.93
C MET A 107 24.77 -17.61 -11.34
N PRO A 108 26.12 -17.51 -11.34
CA PRO A 108 26.84 -16.38 -10.75
C PRO A 108 26.60 -15.04 -11.48
N SER A 109 26.06 -15.04 -12.70
CA SER A 109 25.67 -13.83 -13.43
C SER A 109 24.32 -13.25 -13.00
N ALA A 110 23.51 -14.00 -12.23
CA ALA A 110 22.15 -13.59 -11.90
C ALA A 110 22.10 -12.42 -10.90
N LEU A 111 23.13 -12.18 -10.08
CA LEU A 111 23.04 -11.18 -9.01
C LEU A 111 24.36 -10.42 -8.63
N PRO A 112 25.16 -9.87 -9.58
CA PRO A 112 26.16 -8.82 -9.29
C PRO A 112 25.54 -7.41 -9.24
N ARG A 113 24.21 -7.30 -9.29
CA ARG A 113 23.47 -6.03 -9.21
C ARG A 113 23.27 -5.68 -7.75
N ASP A 114 23.71 -4.49 -7.35
CA ASP A 114 23.40 -3.94 -6.03
C ASP A 114 21.92 -3.50 -5.97
N TYR A 115 21.06 -4.44 -5.60
CA TYR A 115 19.62 -4.21 -5.43
C TYR A 115 19.32 -3.18 -4.34
N ALA A 116 20.19 -3.04 -3.33
CA ALA A 116 20.03 -2.04 -2.31
C ALA A 116 20.20 -0.64 -2.91
N THR A 117 21.26 -0.42 -3.69
CA THR A 117 21.50 0.86 -4.38
C THR A 117 20.37 1.19 -5.37
N GLY A 118 19.88 0.20 -6.12
CA GLY A 118 18.72 0.37 -7.00
C GLY A 118 17.45 0.79 -6.23
N LEU A 119 17.14 0.11 -5.12
CA LEU A 119 15.98 0.44 -4.28
C LEU A 119 16.09 1.85 -3.70
N TRP A 120 17.25 2.21 -3.13
CA TRP A 120 17.48 3.55 -2.59
C TRP A 120 17.30 4.65 -3.64
N THR A 121 17.75 4.39 -4.86
CA THR A 121 17.61 5.33 -5.98
C THR A 121 16.13 5.56 -6.32
N VAL A 122 15.35 4.48 -6.41
CA VAL A 122 13.91 4.58 -6.70
C VAL A 122 13.17 5.31 -5.59
N LEU A 123 13.47 5.01 -4.33
CA LEU A 123 12.87 5.69 -3.18
C LEU A 123 13.23 7.20 -3.19
N ALA A 124 14.49 7.54 -3.48
CA ALA A 124 14.91 8.94 -3.59
C ALA A 124 14.12 9.70 -4.66
N VAL A 125 13.89 9.08 -5.82
CA VAL A 125 13.09 9.68 -6.91
C VAL A 125 11.63 9.89 -6.49
N VAL A 126 11.01 8.91 -5.83
CA VAL A 126 9.62 9.02 -5.33
C VAL A 126 9.49 10.18 -4.35
N TRP A 127 10.40 10.29 -3.39
CA TRP A 127 10.37 11.36 -2.40
C TRP A 127 10.73 12.73 -2.99
N ALA A 128 11.64 12.80 -3.96
CA ALA A 128 11.93 14.02 -4.70
C ALA A 128 10.68 14.53 -5.43
N ALA A 129 9.96 13.65 -6.13
CA ALA A 129 8.70 14.01 -6.79
C ALA A 129 7.64 14.48 -5.79
N ALA A 130 7.54 13.83 -4.63
CA ALA A 130 6.62 14.24 -3.57
C ALA A 130 6.94 15.65 -3.05
N ILE A 131 8.23 15.96 -2.81
CA ILE A 131 8.68 17.29 -2.39
C ILE A 131 8.31 18.34 -3.43
N VAL A 132 8.59 18.09 -4.71
CA VAL A 132 8.24 19.00 -5.81
C VAL A 132 6.74 19.28 -5.84
N LEU A 133 5.90 18.25 -5.73
CA LEU A 133 4.44 18.40 -5.69
C LEU A 133 3.96 19.22 -4.48
N ILE A 134 4.57 19.03 -3.32
CA ILE A 134 4.27 19.81 -2.12
C ILE A 134 4.63 21.28 -2.34
N VAL A 135 5.83 21.56 -2.85
CA VAL A 135 6.28 22.93 -3.15
C VAL A 135 5.35 23.61 -4.16
N VAL A 136 5.03 22.94 -5.27
CA VAL A 136 4.10 23.47 -6.29
C VAL A 136 2.73 23.79 -5.68
N ARG A 137 2.21 22.93 -4.81
CA ARG A 137 0.92 23.18 -4.12
C ARG A 137 0.98 24.37 -3.16
N ILE A 138 2.08 24.54 -2.44
CA ILE A 138 2.28 25.68 -1.53
C ILE A 138 2.36 26.98 -2.33
N VAL A 139 3.15 27.01 -3.42
CA VAL A 139 3.30 28.19 -4.27
C VAL A 139 1.99 28.57 -4.95
N ARG A 140 1.25 27.60 -5.51
CA ARG A 140 -0.07 27.86 -6.13
C ARG A 140 -1.10 28.40 -5.15
N ARG A 141 -1.07 27.98 -3.88
CA ARG A 141 -1.98 28.51 -2.85
C ARG A 141 -1.64 29.94 -2.43
N ARG A 142 -0.38 30.38 -2.61
CA ARG A 142 0.07 31.74 -2.28
C ARG A 142 -0.24 32.77 -3.37
N ASN A 143 -0.42 32.34 -4.62
CA ASN A 143 -0.87 33.19 -5.74
C ASN A 143 -2.31 32.84 -6.16
N PRO A 144 -3.34 33.26 -5.40
CA PRO A 144 -4.69 33.32 -5.91
C PRO A 144 -4.77 34.52 -6.87
N SER A 145 -4.53 34.28 -8.16
CA SER A 145 -4.86 35.22 -9.24
C SER A 145 -6.36 35.26 -9.48
#